data_AF-A0A9P6S0V3-F1
#
_entry.id   AF-A0A9P6S0V3-F1
#
_cell.length_a   1.000
_cell.length_b   1.000
_cell.length_c   1.000
_cell.angle_alpha   90.00
_cell.angle_beta   90.00
_cell.angle_gamma   90.00
#
_symmetry.space_group_name_H-M   'P 1'
#
loop_
_entity.id
_entity.type
_entity.pdbx_description
1 polymer ?
#
loop_
_entity_poly.entity_id
_entity_poly.type
_entity_poly.pdbx_seq_one_letter_code
_entity_poly.pdbx_strand_id
1 'polypeptide(L)'
;LGRLTKLRELRLGLSVDPTRYPNYQRGDREIYRQYDCLAMTLDSGLDLLKGLKELRVVGLEDMEVYIDGDGEQSWFAEHWPLAKIGYEDYRED
;
A
#
# COMPACT_ATOMS: atom_id res chain seq x y z
N LEU A 1 -17.70 -12.26 8.87
CA LEU A 1 -16.49 -11.99 8.06
C LEU A 1 -15.37 -12.90 8.55
N GLY A 2 -14.69 -13.61 7.64
CA GLY A 2 -13.56 -14.47 7.99
C GLY A 2 -12.42 -13.67 8.62
N ARG A 3 -11.88 -14.15 9.74
CA ARG A 3 -10.74 -13.54 10.42
C ARG A 3 -9.48 -13.84 9.62
N LEU A 4 -9.08 -12.92 8.74
CA LEU A 4 -7.79 -12.94 8.03
C LEU A 4 -6.60 -12.66 8.98
N THR A 5 -6.64 -13.15 10.22
CA THR A 5 -5.63 -12.88 11.25
C THR A 5 -4.26 -13.46 10.96
N LYS A 6 -4.13 -14.24 9.88
CA LYS A 6 -2.88 -14.83 9.41
C LYS A 6 -2.43 -14.28 8.06
N LEU A 7 -3.08 -13.24 7.53
CA LEU A 7 -2.64 -12.60 6.30
C LEU A 7 -1.25 -12.01 6.51
N ARG A 8 -0.29 -12.42 5.68
CA ARG A 8 1.11 -11.97 5.74
C ARG A 8 1.46 -10.97 4.64
N GLU A 9 0.72 -10.99 3.56
CA GLU A 9 0.97 -10.14 2.40
C GLU A 9 -0.33 -9.48 1.97
N LEU A 10 -0.27 -8.16 1.83
CA LEU A 10 -1.36 -7.33 1.35
C LEU A 10 -0.80 -6.44 0.24
N ARG A 11 -1.34 -6.56 -0.96
CA ARG A 11 -1.04 -5.66 -2.08
C ARG A 11 -2.32 -4.95 -2.47
N LEU A 12 -2.28 -3.63 -2.46
CA LEU A 12 -3.37 -2.75 -2.84
C LEU A 12 -2.87 -1.80 -3.91
N GLY A 13 -3.75 -1.49 -4.86
CA GLY A 13 -3.38 -0.73 -6.05
C GLY A 13 -3.57 -1.52 -7.33
N LEU A 14 -3.30 -0.86 -8.45
CA LEU A 14 -3.26 -1.47 -9.77
C LEU A 14 -1.83 -1.31 -10.28
N SER A 15 -1.19 -2.40 -10.66
CA SER A 15 0.05 -2.31 -11.39
C SER A 15 -0.23 -1.69 -12.76
N VAL A 16 0.40 -0.55 -13.04
CA VAL A 16 0.35 0.04 -14.38
C VAL A 16 1.11 -0.89 -15.33
N ASP A 17 0.41 -1.45 -16.31
CA ASP A 17 1.03 -2.25 -17.36
C ASP A 17 1.96 -1.36 -18.22
N PRO A 18 3.29 -1.50 -18.12
CA PRO A 18 4.21 -0.65 -18.84
C PRO A 18 4.14 -0.89 -20.36
N THR A 19 3.57 -2.01 -20.81
CA THR A 19 3.37 -2.28 -22.25
C THR A 19 2.24 -1.46 -22.85
N ARG A 20 1.25 -1.05 -22.04
CA ARG A 20 0.16 -0.15 -22.45
C ARG A 20 0.55 1.32 -22.37
N TYR A 21 1.52 1.65 -21.52
CA TYR A 21 1.99 3.01 -21.30
C TYR A 21 3.53 3.06 -21.44
N PRO A 22 4.05 2.95 -22.67
CA PRO A 22 5.50 2.84 -22.92
C PRO A 22 6.29 4.09 -22.49
N ASN A 23 5.61 5.21 -22.24
CA ASN A 23 6.19 6.45 -21.75
C ASN A 23 5.98 6.67 -20.24
N TYR A 24 5.46 5.70 -19.50
CA TYR A 24 5.28 5.82 -18.05
C TYR A 24 6.65 6.00 -17.38
N GLN A 25 6.90 7.20 -16.89
CA GLN A 25 8.05 7.49 -16.04
C GLN A 25 7.63 7.38 -14.57
N ARG A 26 8.57 7.01 -13.71
CA ARG A 26 8.34 6.93 -12.25
C ARG A 26 7.82 8.25 -11.64
N GLY A 27 8.06 9.38 -12.31
CA GLY A 27 7.53 10.70 -11.95
C GLY A 27 6.09 10.97 -12.42
N ASP A 28 5.56 10.19 -13.35
CA ASP A 28 4.19 10.32 -13.86
C ASP A 28 3.15 9.71 -12.92
N ARG A 29 3.58 9.18 -11.76
CA ARG A 29 2.71 8.62 -10.71
C ARG A 29 1.58 9.56 -10.34
N GLU A 30 1.81 10.88 -10.33
CA GLU A 30 0.77 11.86 -10.04
C GLU A 30 -0.33 11.93 -11.11
N ILE A 31 -0.08 11.45 -12.34
CA ILE A 31 -1.06 11.44 -13.43
C ILE A 31 -1.90 10.14 -13.39
N TYR A 32 -1.31 9.05 -12.90
CA TYR A 32 -1.94 7.72 -12.87
C TYR A 32 -2.39 7.28 -11.46
N ARG A 33 -2.21 8.13 -10.45
CA ARG A 33 -2.69 7.89 -9.08
C ARG A 33 -4.19 7.63 -9.07
N GLN A 34 -4.59 6.69 -8.24
CA GLN A 34 -6.00 6.36 -8.04
C GLN A 34 -6.63 7.37 -7.07
N TYR A 35 -7.01 8.54 -7.59
CA TYR A 35 -7.48 9.67 -6.77
C TYR A 35 -8.89 9.52 -6.17
N ASP A 36 -9.74 8.58 -6.62
CA ASP A 36 -11.18 8.72 -6.32
C ASP A 36 -11.98 7.44 -6.01
N CYS A 37 -11.36 6.26 -5.90
CA CYS A 37 -12.12 5.04 -5.57
C CYS A 37 -11.53 4.17 -4.45
N LEU A 38 -10.35 4.52 -3.91
CA LEU A 38 -9.67 3.73 -2.90
C LEU A 38 -8.75 4.61 -2.04
N ALA A 39 -9.28 5.70 -1.49
CA ALA A 39 -8.55 6.53 -0.54
C ALA A 39 -8.23 5.70 0.72
N MET A 40 -7.05 5.07 0.72
CA MET A 40 -6.52 4.26 1.82
C MET A 40 -5.73 5.16 2.77
N THR A 41 -6.40 6.19 3.30
CA THR A 41 -5.81 7.02 4.35
C THR A 41 -5.71 6.21 5.66
N LEU A 42 -4.87 6.67 6.59
CA LEU A 42 -4.77 6.07 7.94
C LEU A 42 -6.12 6.10 8.65
N ASP A 43 -6.80 7.24 8.60
CA ASP A 43 -8.07 7.48 9.28
C ASP A 43 -9.25 6.78 8.60
N SER A 44 -9.06 6.30 7.37
CA SER A 44 -10.06 5.56 6.60
C SER A 44 -9.54 4.17 6.24
N GLY A 45 -9.43 3.80 4.96
CA GLY A 45 -9.32 2.41 4.52
C GLY A 45 -8.27 1.53 5.24
N LEU A 46 -7.15 2.08 5.73
CA LEU A 46 -6.13 1.31 6.45
C LEU A 46 -6.54 0.98 7.89
N ASP A 47 -7.33 1.82 8.57
CA ASP A 47 -7.83 1.53 9.92
C ASP A 47 -8.69 0.26 9.96
N LEU A 48 -9.46 0.01 8.90
CA LEU A 48 -10.26 -1.22 8.74
C LEU A 48 -9.38 -2.48 8.73
N LEU A 49 -8.09 -2.34 8.42
CA LEU A 49 -7.12 -3.41 8.27
C LEU A 49 -6.12 -3.48 9.44
N LYS A 50 -6.21 -2.61 10.45
CA LYS A 50 -5.27 -2.57 11.60
C LYS A 50 -5.21 -3.87 12.41
N GLY A 51 -6.24 -4.71 12.31
CA GLY A 51 -6.31 -6.02 12.96
C GLY A 51 -5.42 -7.09 12.31
N LEU A 52 -4.86 -6.83 11.13
CA LEU A 52 -3.98 -7.74 10.41
C LEU A 52 -2.54 -7.67 10.97
N LYS A 53 -2.37 -8.07 12.22
CA LYS A 53 -1.10 -7.94 12.97
C LYS A 53 0.05 -8.82 12.45
N GLU A 54 -0.26 -9.82 11.63
CA GLU A 54 0.72 -10.75 11.07
C GLU A 54 1.28 -10.33 9.71
N LEU A 55 0.89 -9.15 9.21
CA LEU A 55 1.41 -8.61 7.96
C LEU A 55 2.93 -8.45 8.02
N ARG A 56 3.58 -8.90 6.95
CA ARG A 56 5.03 -8.85 6.71
C ARG A 56 5.35 -7.97 5.51
N VAL A 57 4.46 -7.94 4.53
CA VAL A 57 4.60 -7.17 3.30
C VAL A 57 3.31 -6.42 3.02
N VAL A 58 3.41 -5.10 2.86
CA VAL A 58 2.31 -4.23 2.46
C VAL A 58 2.76 -3.39 1.26
N GLY A 59 2.20 -3.71 0.09
CA GLY A 59 2.39 -2.93 -1.14
C GLY A 59 1.22 -1.98 -1.35
N LEU A 60 1.52 -0.69 -1.51
CA LEU A 60 0.53 0.37 -1.76
C LEU A 60 0.82 1.01 -3.13
N GLU A 61 0.61 0.24 -4.20
CA GLU A 61 0.98 0.59 -5.58
C GLU A 61 0.08 1.69 -6.16
N ASP A 62 0.68 2.79 -6.61
CA ASP A 62 0.01 3.92 -7.28
C ASP A 62 -1.25 4.45 -6.52
N MET A 63 -1.26 4.23 -5.20
CA MET A 63 -2.29 4.74 -4.31
C MET A 63 -1.94 6.14 -3.85
N GLU A 64 -2.95 6.99 -3.66
CA GLU A 64 -2.79 8.28 -2.98
C GLU A 64 -2.68 8.06 -1.46
N VAL A 65 -1.59 7.43 -1.03
CA VAL A 65 -1.24 7.27 0.37
C VAL A 65 0.14 7.88 0.56
N TYR A 66 0.25 8.86 1.45
CA TYR A 66 1.53 9.48 1.81
C TYR A 66 2.31 8.59 2.78
N ILE A 67 2.76 7.41 2.34
CA ILE A 67 3.36 6.41 3.25
C ILE A 67 4.67 6.90 3.89
N ASP A 68 5.27 7.96 3.35
CA ASP A 68 6.55 8.53 3.77
C ASP A 68 6.41 9.59 4.87
N GLY A 69 5.19 9.98 5.26
CA GLY A 69 4.96 10.91 6.36
C GLY A 69 5.24 10.30 7.73
N ASP A 70 5.73 11.12 8.68
CA ASP A 70 6.05 10.67 10.04
C ASP A 70 4.82 10.09 10.77
N GLY A 71 3.63 10.60 10.46
CA GLY A 71 2.36 10.11 11.01
C GLY A 71 2.02 8.71 10.51
N GLU A 72 2.16 8.48 9.21
CA GLU A 72 1.93 7.20 8.56
C GLU A 72 2.94 6.14 9.04
N GLN A 73 4.22 6.50 9.11
CA GLN A 73 5.26 5.61 9.64
C GLN A 73 4.99 5.21 11.10
N SER A 74 4.58 6.17 11.94
CA SER A 74 4.23 5.90 13.34
C SER A 74 3.01 4.98 13.44
N TRP A 75 2.00 5.22 12.62
CA TRP A 75 0.80 4.38 12.56
C TRP A 75 1.14 2.95 12.10
N PHE A 76 1.99 2.78 11.07
CA PHE A 76 2.42 1.46 10.62
C PHE A 76 3.19 0.72 11.71
N ALA A 77 4.08 1.41 12.43
CA ALA A 77 4.83 0.81 13.53
C ALA A 77 3.92 0.33 14.67
N GLU A 78 2.86 1.08 14.99
CA GLU A 78 1.88 0.69 16.00
C GLU A 78 0.98 -0.47 15.53
N HIS A 79 0.48 -0.38 14.30
CA HIS A 79 -0.57 -1.27 13.83
C HIS A 79 -0.06 -2.51 13.11
N TRP A 80 1.05 -2.42 12.37
CA TRP A 80 1.69 -3.48 11.62
C TRP A 80 3.20 -3.55 11.91
N PRO A 81 3.59 -3.82 13.16
CA PRO A 81 4.99 -3.75 13.62
C PRO A 81 5.95 -4.71 12.90
N LEU A 82 5.42 -5.66 12.13
CA LEU A 82 6.16 -6.71 11.45
C LEU A 82 6.20 -6.49 9.93
N ALA A 83 5.50 -5.46 9.43
CA ALA A 83 5.36 -5.20 8.01
C ALA A 83 6.51 -4.34 7.48
N LYS A 84 6.92 -4.65 6.25
CA LYS A 84 7.64 -3.73 5.37
C LYS A 84 6.61 -3.11 4.43
N ILE A 85 6.61 -1.78 4.37
CA ILE A 85 5.65 -0.98 3.60
C ILE A 85 6.40 -0.34 2.44
N GLY A 86 5.84 -0.38 1.23
CA GLY A 86 6.50 0.18 0.05
C GLY A 86 5.59 0.31 -1.16
N TYR A 87 6.14 0.94 -2.21
CA TYR A 87 5.44 1.24 -3.46
C TYR A 87 5.78 0.26 -4.61
N GLU A 88 6.67 -0.71 -4.45
CA GLU A 88 7.18 -1.57 -5.54
C GLU A 88 7.33 -3.06 -5.15
N ASP A 89 7.13 -3.91 -6.16
CA ASP A 89 7.23 -5.37 -6.22
C ASP A 89 8.43 -5.92 -5.43
N TYR A 90 8.20 -6.38 -4.19
CA TYR A 90 9.16 -7.20 -3.44
C TYR A 90 9.32 -8.54 -4.18
N ARG A 91 10.12 -8.56 -5.24
CA ARG A 91 10.76 -9.79 -5.68
C ARG A 91 11.82 -10.06 -4.61
N GLU A 92 11.54 -11.04 -3.75
CA GLU A 92 12.59 -11.67 -2.97
C GLU A 92 13.60 -12.24 -3.99
N ASP A 93 14.84 -11.75 -3.96
CA ASP A 93 15.99 -12.44 -4.56
C ASP A 93 16.17 -13.82 -3.90
#